data_AF-A0A835H360-F1
#
_entry.id   AF-A0A835H360-F1
#
_cell.length_a   1.000
_cell.length_b   1.000
_cell.length_c   1.000
_cell.angle_alpha   90.00
_cell.angle_beta   90.00
_cell.angle_gamma   90.00
#
_symmetry.space_group_name_H-M   'P 1'
#
loop_
_entity.id
_entity.type
_entity.pdbx_description
1 polymer ?
#
loop_
_entity_poly.entity_id
_entity_poly.type
_entity_poly.pdbx_seq_one_letter_code
_entity_poly.pdbx_strand_id
1 'polypeptide(L)'
;MSLLNQLFNRGLLGAKCKTCLTLVISRIKLLQNKRQIQLNQMRKEISQFLQTGQDHIARIRVEHVIREMNMQAAYDILELFCEFVYARLPILESQRDCPQELQEAIASIIFAAPRCSDLPELLQIRNLFTTKYGKEFISAASELRPDTSVNRDDGSIKICNGATDSRSPIERGSLNMSVPSNGQPIIPADQNRSRNVESANEAIRNLSLVSPGKAELSVSNHNVGSVIDAKRSSSDSCDAMERARAAIASADRASAAARRAAELVNVNSGFPRIQESS
;
A
#
# COMPACT_ATOMS: atom_id res chain seq x y z
N MET A 1 -27.83 11.80 33.32
CA MET A 1 -27.37 10.47 32.86
C MET A 1 -26.65 9.78 34.01
N SER A 2 -27.07 8.57 34.39
CA SER A 2 -26.56 7.90 35.61
C SER A 2 -25.07 7.54 35.55
N LEU A 3 -24.38 7.63 36.69
CA LEU A 3 -22.97 7.27 36.88
C LEU A 3 -22.71 5.78 36.56
N LEU A 4 -23.72 4.92 36.75
CA LEU A 4 -23.71 3.52 36.31
C LEU A 4 -23.51 3.37 34.79
N ASN A 5 -24.18 4.20 33.98
CA ASN A 5 -23.99 4.17 32.51
C ASN A 5 -22.59 4.62 32.10
N GLN A 6 -21.92 5.48 32.88
CA GLN A 6 -20.55 5.90 32.60
C GLN A 6 -19.56 4.76 32.87
N LEU A 7 -19.73 4.03 33.97
CA LEU A 7 -18.89 2.86 34.30
C LEU A 7 -19.10 1.71 33.30
N PHE A 8 -20.36 1.40 32.97
CA PHE A 8 -20.68 0.31 32.03
C PHE A 8 -20.19 0.62 30.60
N ASN A 9 -20.36 1.87 30.14
CA ASN A 9 -19.83 2.27 28.83
C ASN A 9 -18.30 2.31 28.79
N ARG A 10 -17.60 2.63 29.90
CA ARG A 10 -16.13 2.60 29.93
C ARG A 10 -15.56 1.22 29.67
N GLY A 11 -15.97 0.22 30.45
CA GLY A 11 -15.47 -1.16 30.28
C GLY A 11 -15.86 -1.77 28.93
N LEU A 12 -17.08 -1.51 28.46
CA LEU A 12 -17.57 -2.03 27.18
C LEU A 12 -16.90 -1.34 25.97
N LEU A 13 -16.63 -0.04 26.07
CA LEU A 13 -15.88 0.70 25.04
C LEU A 13 -14.46 0.18 24.91
N GLY A 14 -13.73 0.04 26.03
CA GLY A 14 -12.33 -0.39 26.03
C GLY A 14 -12.11 -1.70 25.29
N ALA A 15 -12.79 -2.77 25.75
CA ALA A 15 -12.67 -4.10 25.15
C ALA A 15 -13.09 -4.14 23.67
N LYS A 16 -14.19 -3.46 23.29
CA LYS A 16 -14.65 -3.41 21.90
C LYS A 16 -13.72 -2.59 21.01
N CYS A 17 -13.30 -1.41 21.47
CA CYS A 17 -12.41 -0.53 20.71
C CYS A 17 -11.05 -1.19 20.49
N LYS A 18 -10.48 -1.83 21.51
CA LYS A 18 -9.27 -2.66 21.41
C LYS A 18 -9.40 -3.71 20.31
N THR A 19 -10.48 -4.51 20.36
CA THR A 19 -10.75 -5.57 19.38
C THR A 19 -10.90 -5.01 17.97
N CYS A 20 -11.70 -3.96 17.78
CA CYS A 20 -11.88 -3.33 16.48
C CYS A 20 -10.56 -2.77 15.93
N LEU A 21 -9.73 -2.11 16.74
CA LEU A 21 -8.43 -1.59 16.32
C LEU A 21 -7.49 -2.71 15.88
N THR A 22 -7.36 -3.79 16.66
CA THR A 22 -6.55 -4.97 16.26
C THR A 22 -7.03 -5.59 14.95
N LEU A 23 -8.35 -5.66 14.74
CA LEU A 23 -8.94 -6.15 13.48
C LEU A 23 -8.64 -5.21 12.30
N VAL A 24 -8.78 -3.89 12.47
CA VAL A 24 -8.42 -2.89 11.43
C VAL A 24 -6.95 -3.04 11.03
N ILE A 25 -6.03 -3.03 12.00
CA ILE A 25 -4.58 -3.13 11.75
C ILE A 25 -4.27 -4.43 10.99
N SER A 26 -4.83 -5.55 11.44
CA SER A 26 -4.66 -6.85 10.76
C SER A 26 -5.24 -6.84 9.34
N ARG A 27 -6.38 -6.18 9.12
CA ARG A 27 -7.03 -6.09 7.81
C ARG A 27 -6.26 -5.19 6.85
N ILE A 28 -5.73 -4.06 7.32
CA ILE A 28 -4.88 -3.17 6.51
C ILE A 28 -3.67 -3.93 5.99
N LYS A 29 -2.94 -4.66 6.85
CA LYS A 29 -1.79 -5.50 6.46
C LYS A 29 -2.14 -6.51 5.35
N LEU A 30 -3.32 -7.14 5.41
CA LEU A 30 -3.81 -8.05 4.37
C LEU A 30 -4.19 -7.32 3.06
N LEU A 31 -4.85 -6.17 3.15
CA LEU A 31 -5.23 -5.36 1.99
C LEU A 31 -4.00 -4.78 1.28
N GLN A 32 -3.01 -4.30 2.03
CA GLN A 32 -1.73 -3.81 1.51
C GLN A 32 -1.01 -4.88 0.69
N ASN A 33 -0.91 -6.12 1.20
CA ASN A 33 -0.29 -7.24 0.49
C ASN A 33 -1.01 -7.55 -0.82
N LYS A 34 -2.34 -7.69 -0.78
CA LYS A 34 -3.19 -7.91 -1.96
C LYS A 34 -3.00 -6.79 -3.01
N ARG A 35 -3.04 -5.53 -2.58
CA ARG A 35 -2.92 -4.37 -3.48
C ARG A 35 -1.52 -4.24 -4.07
N GLN A 36 -0.47 -4.60 -3.31
CA GLN A 36 0.90 -4.62 -3.82
C GLN A 36 1.09 -5.62 -4.97
N ILE A 37 0.45 -6.79 -4.90
CA ILE A 37 0.42 -7.78 -6.00
C ILE A 37 -0.31 -7.19 -7.22
N GLN A 38 -1.47 -6.57 -7.02
CA GLN A 38 -2.25 -5.92 -8.08
C GLN A 38 -1.48 -4.77 -8.76
N LEU A 39 -0.80 -3.92 -7.99
CA LEU A 39 0.05 -2.83 -8.49
C LEU A 39 1.20 -3.38 -9.36
N ASN A 40 1.85 -4.46 -8.92
CA ASN A 40 2.91 -5.11 -9.70
C ASN A 40 2.39 -5.71 -11.01
N GLN A 41 1.17 -6.26 -11.01
CA GLN A 41 0.52 -6.79 -12.20
C GLN A 41 0.12 -5.66 -13.18
N MET A 42 -0.50 -4.59 -12.70
CA MET A 42 -0.88 -3.44 -13.54
C MET A 42 0.34 -2.75 -14.17
N ARG A 43 1.48 -2.70 -13.48
CA ARG A 43 2.75 -2.19 -14.04
C ARG A 43 3.25 -3.04 -15.22
N LYS A 44 3.07 -4.37 -15.18
CA LYS A 44 3.37 -5.26 -16.32
C LYS A 44 2.42 -5.01 -17.49
N GLU A 45 1.13 -4.84 -17.22
CA GLU A 45 0.13 -4.53 -18.25
C GLU A 45 0.41 -3.18 -18.94
N ILE A 46 0.83 -2.14 -18.20
CA ILE A 46 1.30 -0.87 -18.79
C ILE A 46 2.47 -1.13 -19.75
N SER A 47 3.45 -1.96 -19.37
CA SER A 47 4.58 -2.30 -20.25
C SER A 47 4.12 -3.01 -21.54
N GLN A 48 3.13 -3.91 -21.45
CA GLN A 48 2.54 -4.59 -22.61
C GLN A 48 1.78 -3.63 -23.55
N PHE A 49 1.02 -2.67 -23.00
CA PHE A 49 0.35 -1.65 -23.81
C PHE A 49 1.35 -0.76 -24.55
N LEU A 50 2.44 -0.34 -23.89
CA LEU A 50 3.51 0.45 -24.52
C LEU A 50 4.25 -0.35 -25.61
N GLN A 51 4.56 -1.63 -25.37
CA GLN A 51 5.19 -2.51 -26.37
C GLN A 51 4.31 -2.76 -27.61
N THR A 52 2.99 -2.65 -27.47
CA THR A 52 2.02 -2.80 -28.56
C THR A 52 1.56 -1.47 -29.18
N GLY A 53 2.17 -0.34 -28.78
CA GLY A 53 1.82 1.00 -29.29
C GLY A 53 0.46 1.54 -28.82
N GLN A 54 -0.14 0.93 -27.79
CA GLN A 54 -1.46 1.29 -27.26
C GLN A 54 -1.36 2.40 -26.20
N ASP A 55 -0.66 3.49 -26.52
CA ASP A 55 -0.27 4.56 -25.58
C ASP A 55 -1.45 5.20 -24.85
N HIS A 56 -2.60 5.35 -25.54
CA HIS A 56 -3.83 5.85 -24.92
C HIS A 56 -4.32 4.95 -23.77
N ILE A 57 -4.27 3.63 -23.96
CA ILE A 57 -4.68 2.65 -22.94
C ILE A 57 -3.63 2.58 -21.83
N ALA A 58 -2.34 2.64 -22.18
CA ALA A 58 -1.25 2.75 -21.21
C ALA A 58 -1.43 3.97 -20.29
N ARG A 59 -1.75 5.15 -20.85
CA ARG A 59 -2.01 6.38 -20.10
C ARG A 59 -3.17 6.25 -19.11
N ILE A 60 -4.32 5.74 -19.57
CA ILE A 60 -5.49 5.47 -18.70
C ILE A 60 -5.11 4.51 -17.57
N ARG A 61 -4.30 3.48 -17.87
CA ARG A 61 -3.85 2.52 -16.86
C ARG A 61 -2.87 3.12 -15.86
N VAL A 62 -1.98 4.03 -16.27
CA VAL A 62 -1.10 4.78 -15.36
C VAL A 62 -1.92 5.60 -14.37
N GLU A 63 -2.98 6.30 -14.81
CA GLU A 63 -3.86 7.02 -13.87
C GLU A 63 -4.54 6.09 -12.86
N HIS A 64 -4.96 4.90 -13.28
CA HIS A 64 -5.51 3.90 -12.37
C HIS A 64 -4.45 3.46 -11.33
N VAL A 65 -3.22 3.15 -11.76
CA VAL A 65 -2.11 2.82 -10.85
C VAL A 65 -1.83 3.94 -9.85
N ILE A 66 -1.89 5.21 -10.26
CA ILE A 66 -1.72 6.36 -9.35
C ILE A 66 -2.84 6.43 -8.30
N ARG A 67 -4.11 6.26 -8.70
CA ARG A 67 -5.25 6.21 -7.76
C ARG A 67 -5.09 5.09 -6.72
N GLU A 68 -4.63 3.93 -7.17
CA GLU A 68 -4.39 2.75 -6.32
C GLU A 68 -3.18 2.93 -5.38
N MET A 69 -2.11 3.58 -5.83
CA MET A 69 -0.98 3.95 -4.97
C MET A 69 -1.37 4.99 -3.92
N ASN A 70 -2.21 5.98 -4.27
CA ASN A 70 -2.72 6.95 -3.31
C ASN A 70 -3.63 6.30 -2.25
N MET A 71 -4.43 5.30 -2.64
CA MET A 71 -5.26 4.54 -1.70
C MET A 71 -4.42 3.66 -0.77
N GLN A 72 -3.33 3.06 -1.27
CA GLN A 72 -2.35 2.36 -0.43
C GLN A 72 -1.75 3.30 0.62
N ALA A 73 -1.21 4.45 0.22
CA ALA A 73 -0.59 5.41 1.12
C ALA A 73 -1.58 5.94 2.19
N ALA A 74 -2.86 6.08 1.85
CA ALA A 74 -3.90 6.43 2.81
C ALA A 74 -4.14 5.33 3.87
N TYR A 75 -4.01 4.05 3.52
CA TYR A 75 -4.06 2.94 4.48
C TYR A 75 -2.83 2.91 5.39
N ASP A 76 -1.63 3.19 4.87
CA ASP A 76 -0.39 3.23 5.66
C ASP A 76 -0.47 4.32 6.76
N ILE A 77 -1.03 5.48 6.44
CA ILE A 77 -1.31 6.57 7.41
C ILE A 77 -2.38 6.15 8.42
N LEU A 78 -3.45 5.49 7.97
CA LEU A 78 -4.56 5.06 8.82
C LEU A 78 -4.14 3.95 9.79
N GLU A 79 -3.28 3.04 9.36
CA GLU A 79 -2.65 2.01 10.17
C GLU A 79 -1.86 2.62 11.33
N LEU A 80 -0.99 3.60 11.03
CA LEU A 80 -0.23 4.35 12.03
C LEU A 80 -1.15 4.99 13.07
N PHE A 81 -2.24 5.64 12.65
CA PHE A 81 -3.21 6.21 13.59
C PHE A 81 -3.94 5.15 14.43
N CYS A 82 -4.28 4.00 13.84
CA CYS A 82 -4.89 2.90 14.58
C CYS A 82 -3.93 2.29 15.61
N GLU A 83 -2.65 2.08 15.27
CA GLU A 83 -1.62 1.61 16.21
C GLU A 83 -1.36 2.65 17.33
N PHE A 84 -1.33 3.94 16.99
CA PHE A 84 -1.15 5.04 17.94
C PHE A 84 -2.29 5.17 18.96
N VAL A 85 -3.54 5.04 18.51
CA VAL A 85 -4.73 5.02 19.39
C VAL A 85 -4.78 3.74 20.22
N TYR A 86 -4.42 2.59 19.63
CA TYR A 86 -4.35 1.31 20.35
C TYR A 86 -3.35 1.35 21.50
N ALA A 87 -2.15 1.93 21.28
CA ALA A 87 -1.12 2.06 22.31
C ALA A 87 -1.55 2.95 23.50
N ARG A 88 -2.37 3.97 23.26
CA ARG A 88 -2.86 4.91 24.29
C ARG A 88 -4.29 4.65 24.77
N LEU A 89 -4.87 3.49 24.43
CA LEU A 89 -6.26 3.14 24.80
C LEU A 89 -6.59 3.30 26.30
N PRO A 90 -5.70 2.99 27.27
CA PRO A 90 -5.99 3.20 28.70
C PRO A 90 -6.20 4.68 29.09
N ILE A 91 -5.48 5.60 28.44
CA ILE A 91 -5.68 7.05 28.63
C ILE A 91 -7.09 7.42 28.15
N LEU A 92 -7.44 6.91 26.96
CA LEU A 92 -8.74 7.12 26.35
C LEU A 92 -9.88 6.59 27.22
N GLU A 93 -9.74 5.41 27.83
CA GLU A 93 -10.71 4.85 28.78
C GLU A 93 -10.86 5.71 30.05
N SER A 94 -9.73 6.13 30.65
CA SER A 94 -9.68 6.84 31.94
C SER A 94 -10.13 8.29 31.91
N GLN A 95 -10.03 8.97 30.76
CA GLN A 95 -10.49 10.35 30.59
C GLN A 95 -11.95 10.43 30.12
N ARG A 96 -12.60 11.58 30.35
CA ARG A 96 -13.97 11.86 29.90
C ARG A 96 -13.96 12.42 28.48
N ASP A 97 -13.08 13.37 28.25
CA ASP A 97 -12.95 14.13 27.02
C ASP A 97 -11.82 13.53 26.14
N CYS A 98 -11.62 14.06 24.94
CA CYS A 98 -10.60 13.55 24.02
C CYS A 98 -9.25 14.21 24.35
N PRO A 99 -8.18 13.45 24.64
CA PRO A 99 -6.85 14.03 24.81
C PRO A 99 -6.39 14.69 23.50
N GLN A 100 -5.79 15.88 23.57
CA GLN A 100 -5.38 16.63 22.38
C GLN A 100 -4.37 15.83 21.51
N GLU A 101 -3.41 15.15 22.14
CA GLU A 101 -2.47 14.26 21.45
C GLU A 101 -3.15 13.17 20.61
N LEU A 102 -4.34 12.71 21.02
CA LEU A 102 -5.10 11.66 20.31
C LEU A 102 -6.14 12.23 19.35
N GLN A 103 -6.44 13.52 19.42
CA GLN A 103 -7.55 14.14 18.70
C GLN A 103 -7.37 14.04 17.19
N GLU A 104 -6.16 14.31 16.67
CA GLU A 104 -5.84 14.19 15.24
C GLU A 104 -6.00 12.75 14.72
N ALA A 105 -5.46 11.78 15.45
CA ALA A 105 -5.54 10.36 15.08
C ALA A 105 -7.00 9.85 15.09
N ILE A 106 -7.76 10.21 16.12
CA ILE A 106 -9.17 9.85 16.25
C ILE A 106 -10.02 10.54 15.18
N ALA A 107 -9.78 11.82 14.91
CA ALA A 107 -10.48 12.55 13.84
C ALA A 107 -10.19 11.95 12.47
N SER A 108 -8.93 11.61 12.18
CA SER A 108 -8.52 10.96 10.94
C SER A 108 -9.20 9.59 10.74
N ILE A 109 -9.30 8.78 11.80
CA ILE A 109 -10.03 7.51 11.79
C ILE A 109 -11.53 7.72 11.54
N ILE A 110 -12.16 8.70 12.21
CA ILE A 110 -13.58 9.04 12.03
C ILE A 110 -13.87 9.51 10.60
N PHE A 111 -12.97 10.32 10.04
CA PHE A 111 -13.06 10.84 8.68
C PHE A 111 -12.87 9.74 7.63
N ALA A 112 -11.93 8.81 7.84
CA ALA A 112 -11.70 7.68 6.95
C ALA A 112 -12.84 6.64 6.99
N ALA A 113 -13.46 6.43 8.16
CA ALA A 113 -14.46 5.38 8.38
C ALA A 113 -15.59 5.27 7.31
N PRO A 114 -16.29 6.34 6.89
CA PRO A 114 -17.31 6.25 5.84
C PRO A 114 -16.74 6.13 4.41
N ARG A 115 -15.44 6.32 4.22
CA ARG A 115 -14.75 6.34 2.90
C ARG A 115 -14.06 5.01 2.59
N CYS A 116 -13.74 4.21 3.60
CA CYS A 116 -13.04 2.94 3.46
C CYS A 116 -14.00 1.74 3.62
N SER A 117 -14.73 1.38 2.55
CA SER A 117 -15.65 0.23 2.54
C SER A 117 -14.98 -1.11 2.88
N ASP A 118 -13.70 -1.26 2.56
CA ASP A 118 -12.91 -2.46 2.84
C ASP A 118 -12.53 -2.61 4.34
N LEU A 119 -12.86 -1.61 5.17
CA LEU A 119 -12.53 -1.51 6.60
C LEU A 119 -13.76 -1.16 7.48
N PRO A 120 -14.82 -1.99 7.49
CA PRO A 120 -16.06 -1.74 8.23
C PRO A 120 -15.89 -1.67 9.76
N GLU A 121 -14.79 -2.17 10.32
CA GLU A 121 -14.45 -1.98 11.74
C GLU A 121 -14.19 -0.50 12.08
N LEU A 122 -13.78 0.33 11.11
CA LEU A 122 -13.65 1.78 11.32
C LEU A 122 -15.01 2.42 11.62
N LEU A 123 -16.10 1.94 11.00
CA LEU A 123 -17.46 2.39 11.33
C LEU A 123 -17.85 1.96 12.75
N GLN A 124 -17.41 0.80 13.21
CA GLN A 124 -17.60 0.37 14.60
C GLN A 124 -16.83 1.28 15.57
N ILE A 125 -15.57 1.63 15.26
CA ILE A 125 -14.75 2.57 16.04
C ILE A 125 -15.39 3.96 16.06
N ARG A 126 -15.89 4.46 14.93
CA ARG A 126 -16.64 5.72 14.85
C ARG A 126 -17.89 5.69 15.74
N ASN A 127 -18.65 4.60 15.73
CA ASN A 127 -19.85 4.44 16.56
C ASN A 127 -19.49 4.38 18.06
N LEU A 128 -18.40 3.69 18.42
CA LEU A 128 -17.86 3.68 19.79
C LEU A 128 -17.48 5.09 20.26
N PHE A 129 -16.77 5.88 19.43
CA PHE A 129 -16.49 7.28 19.74
C PHE A 129 -17.74 8.17 19.76
N THR A 130 -18.75 7.86 18.96
CA THR A 130 -20.06 8.56 18.99
C THR A 130 -20.74 8.35 20.34
N THR A 131 -20.69 7.14 20.89
CA THR A 131 -21.23 6.82 22.21
C THR A 131 -20.44 7.47 23.35
N LYS A 132 -19.12 7.63 23.18
CA LYS A 132 -18.23 8.20 24.21
C LYS A 132 -18.24 9.73 24.27
N TYR A 133 -18.05 10.37 23.11
CA TYR A 133 -17.83 11.82 22.97
C TYR A 133 -19.04 12.58 22.41
N GLY A 134 -20.09 11.88 21.99
CA GLY A 134 -21.30 12.47 21.43
C GLY A 134 -21.21 12.78 19.94
N LYS A 135 -22.36 13.14 19.34
CA LYS A 135 -22.47 13.36 17.88
C LYS A 135 -21.75 14.62 17.41
N GLU A 136 -21.71 15.68 18.21
CA GLU A 136 -21.05 16.96 17.88
C GLU A 136 -19.56 16.75 17.58
N PHE A 137 -18.87 15.99 18.44
CA PHE A 137 -17.46 15.62 18.24
C PHE A 137 -17.25 14.87 16.92
N ILE A 138 -18.15 13.94 16.59
CA ILE A 138 -18.09 13.16 15.34
C ILE A 138 -18.37 14.04 14.11
N SER A 139 -19.29 15.01 14.20
CA SER A 139 -19.57 15.94 13.09
C SER A 139 -18.35 16.84 12.83
N ALA A 140 -17.81 17.44 13.89
CA ALA A 140 -16.59 18.26 13.83
C ALA A 140 -15.40 17.49 13.22
N ALA A 141 -15.17 16.24 13.65
CA ALA A 141 -14.16 15.35 13.08
C ALA A 141 -14.46 14.90 11.64
N SER A 142 -15.73 14.81 11.24
CA SER A 142 -16.13 14.40 9.88
C SER A 142 -15.96 15.53 8.84
N GLU A 143 -15.95 16.80 9.29
CA GLU A 143 -15.84 17.99 8.43
C GLU A 143 -14.40 18.45 8.15
N LEU A 144 -13.38 17.90 8.85
CA LEU A 144 -11.98 18.39 8.78
C LEU A 144 -11.86 19.91 8.96
N ARG A 145 -12.70 20.51 9.81
CA ARG A 145 -12.58 21.93 10.14
C ARG A 145 -11.22 22.20 10.80
N PRO A 146 -10.37 23.11 10.26
CA PRO A 146 -9.07 23.43 10.83
C PRO A 146 -9.18 23.99 12.25
N ASP A 147 -10.34 24.56 12.60
CA ASP A 147 -10.62 25.17 13.90
C ASP A 147 -11.04 24.16 14.99
N THR A 148 -10.86 22.85 14.78
CA THR A 148 -11.31 21.82 15.75
C THR A 148 -10.34 21.61 16.91
N SER A 149 -9.15 22.22 16.87
CA SER A 149 -8.20 22.35 17.99
C SER A 149 -8.57 23.48 18.96
N VAL A 150 -9.86 23.64 19.30
CA VAL A 150 -10.31 24.60 20.30
C VAL A 150 -10.21 24.03 21.71
N ASN A 151 -9.12 24.38 22.40
CA ASN A 151 -9.15 24.56 23.85
C ASN A 151 -10.38 25.39 24.23
N ARG A 152 -11.17 24.89 25.18
CA ARG A 152 -12.28 25.64 25.81
C ARG A 152 -12.20 25.62 27.34
N ASP A 153 -10.97 25.76 27.83
CA ASP A 153 -10.74 26.35 29.15
C ASP A 153 -10.74 27.86 29.00
N ASP A 154 -11.95 28.44 28.96
CA ASP A 154 -12.32 29.52 29.88
C ASP A 154 -13.80 29.90 29.70
N GLY A 155 -14.43 30.32 30.79
CA GLY A 155 -15.88 30.42 30.90
C GLY A 155 -16.53 31.55 30.07
N SER A 156 -17.86 31.45 29.92
CA SER A 156 -18.76 32.44 29.31
C SER A 156 -18.96 32.38 27.78
N ILE A 157 -19.48 31.26 27.27
CA ILE A 157 -20.22 31.30 26.00
C ILE A 157 -21.57 31.98 26.24
N LYS A 158 -21.65 33.25 25.87
CA LYS A 158 -22.89 34.01 25.80
C LYS A 158 -23.76 33.44 24.67
N ILE A 159 -25.06 33.32 24.94
CA ILE A 159 -26.07 32.96 23.94
C ILE A 159 -26.09 34.02 22.84
N CYS A 160 -25.98 33.59 21.58
CA CYS A 160 -26.06 34.49 20.42
C CYS A 160 -27.55 34.75 20.06
N ASN A 161 -28.04 35.96 20.35
CA ASN A 161 -29.25 36.50 19.72
C ASN A 161 -28.83 37.52 18.64
N GLY A 162 -29.48 37.49 17.47
CA GLY A 162 -29.31 38.52 16.44
C GLY A 162 -29.56 38.00 15.03
N ALA A 163 -30.74 38.28 14.49
CA ALA A 163 -31.09 37.99 13.09
C ALA A 163 -30.91 39.24 12.22
N THR A 164 -30.54 39.07 10.94
CA THR A 164 -30.98 39.96 9.83
C THR A 164 -30.78 39.29 8.46
N ASP A 165 -31.91 39.06 7.81
CA ASP A 165 -32.29 39.02 6.38
C ASP A 165 -31.29 38.91 5.18
N SER A 166 -31.79 38.14 4.19
CA SER A 166 -31.60 38.11 2.71
C SER A 166 -30.28 38.49 1.99
N ARG A 167 -29.69 37.48 1.33
CA ARG A 167 -29.49 37.46 -0.15
C ARG A 167 -29.27 36.03 -0.71
N SER A 168 -29.34 35.89 -2.03
CA SER A 168 -29.70 34.66 -2.79
C SER A 168 -28.47 33.88 -3.34
N PRO A 169 -28.62 32.74 -4.07
CA PRO A 169 -27.68 31.61 -4.00
C PRO A 169 -26.65 31.51 -5.15
N ILE A 170 -25.53 30.82 -4.89
CA ILE A 170 -24.63 30.31 -5.95
C ILE A 170 -24.25 28.84 -5.68
N GLU A 171 -24.58 28.02 -6.68
CA GLU A 171 -24.20 26.63 -7.03
C GLU A 171 -23.63 25.62 -6.02
N ARG A 172 -24.33 24.48 -5.93
CA ARG A 172 -23.78 23.20 -5.44
C ARG A 172 -23.06 22.45 -6.57
N GLY A 173 -21.73 22.43 -6.53
CA GLY A 173 -20.93 21.47 -7.27
C GLY A 173 -20.99 20.07 -6.63
N SER A 174 -22.04 19.29 -6.94
CA SER A 174 -22.16 17.90 -6.47
C SER A 174 -21.20 16.97 -7.24
N LEU A 175 -20.03 16.68 -6.66
CA LEU A 175 -19.18 15.56 -7.10
C LEU A 175 -19.76 14.23 -6.58
N ASN A 176 -20.77 13.73 -7.29
CA ASN A 176 -21.26 12.36 -7.12
C ASN A 176 -20.21 11.36 -7.60
N MET A 177 -19.53 10.68 -6.68
CA MET A 177 -18.73 9.49 -7.02
C MET A 177 -19.61 8.23 -7.02
N SER A 178 -20.41 8.08 -8.08
CA SER A 178 -21.17 6.86 -8.35
C SER A 178 -20.25 5.75 -8.88
N VAL A 179 -20.24 4.61 -8.18
CA VAL A 179 -19.53 3.39 -8.57
C VAL A 179 -20.19 2.75 -9.80
N PRO A 180 -19.47 2.44 -10.90
CA PRO A 180 -19.97 1.58 -11.96
C PRO A 180 -19.79 0.10 -11.60
N SER A 181 -20.89 -0.64 -11.53
CA SER A 181 -20.87 -2.11 -11.51
C SER A 181 -21.09 -2.65 -12.94
N ASN A 182 -20.40 -3.73 -13.28
CA ASN A 182 -20.58 -4.60 -14.45
C ASN A 182 -20.68 -3.96 -15.86
N GLY A 183 -19.62 -4.14 -16.66
CA GLY A 183 -19.68 -4.17 -18.12
C GLY A 183 -19.38 -5.57 -18.65
N GLN A 184 -20.29 -6.15 -19.44
CA GLN A 184 -20.10 -7.45 -20.11
C GLN A 184 -19.30 -7.29 -21.43
N PRO A 185 -18.62 -8.35 -21.94
CA PRO A 185 -18.00 -8.33 -23.26
C PRO A 185 -19.06 -8.45 -24.37
N ILE A 186 -18.85 -7.74 -25.48
CA ILE A 186 -19.68 -7.82 -26.69
C ILE A 186 -19.06 -8.84 -27.66
N ILE A 187 -19.83 -9.86 -28.05
CA ILE A 187 -19.53 -10.74 -29.20
C ILE A 187 -20.85 -10.96 -29.98
N PRO A 188 -20.87 -10.88 -31.33
CA PRO A 188 -22.06 -11.17 -32.12
C PRO A 188 -22.40 -12.67 -32.13
N ALA A 189 -23.69 -13.01 -32.16
CA ALA A 189 -24.16 -14.39 -32.23
C ALA A 189 -24.23 -14.90 -33.67
N ASP A 190 -23.95 -16.19 -33.86
CA ASP A 190 -24.38 -16.95 -35.05
C ASP A 190 -24.82 -18.38 -34.67
N GLN A 191 -25.61 -19.03 -35.52
CA GLN A 191 -26.53 -20.09 -35.11
C GLN A 191 -25.97 -21.53 -35.19
N ASN A 192 -26.06 -22.24 -34.06
CA ASN A 192 -26.59 -23.62 -33.92
C ASN A 192 -25.93 -24.78 -34.71
N ARG A 193 -25.25 -25.74 -34.02
CA ARG A 193 -25.59 -27.21 -34.03
C ARG A 193 -24.68 -28.11 -33.15
N SER A 194 -25.18 -28.47 -31.96
CA SER A 194 -25.12 -29.78 -31.27
C SER A 194 -24.02 -30.86 -31.52
N ARG A 195 -23.39 -31.27 -30.40
CA ARG A 195 -23.00 -32.64 -29.92
C ARG A 195 -21.52 -33.13 -30.00
N ASN A 196 -21.12 -33.70 -28.84
CA ASN A 196 -19.96 -34.52 -28.44
C ASN A 196 -19.25 -35.36 -29.52
N VAL A 197 -17.91 -35.49 -29.38
CA VAL A 197 -17.17 -36.78 -29.18
C VAL A 197 -15.90 -36.50 -28.33
N GLU A 198 -15.45 -37.49 -27.54
CA GLU A 198 -14.21 -37.48 -26.76
C GLU A 198 -12.94 -37.78 -27.60
N SER A 199 -11.77 -37.51 -27.02
CA SER A 199 -10.48 -38.22 -27.26
C SER A 199 -9.82 -38.15 -28.65
N ALA A 200 -8.66 -37.50 -28.73
CA ALA A 200 -7.55 -37.89 -29.61
C ALA A 200 -6.21 -37.23 -29.22
N ASN A 201 -5.24 -38.05 -28.81
CA ASN A 201 -3.77 -37.91 -28.96
C ASN A 201 -3.09 -36.69 -28.30
N GLU A 202 -2.18 -36.76 -27.32
CA GLU A 202 -1.21 -37.80 -26.92
C GLU A 202 -0.71 -38.74 -28.04
N ALA A 203 0.25 -38.27 -28.85
CA ALA A 203 1.34 -39.11 -29.39
C ALA A 203 2.38 -38.31 -30.20
N ILE A 204 3.41 -37.76 -29.54
CA ILE A 204 4.80 -38.04 -29.94
C ILE A 204 5.58 -38.29 -28.65
N ARG A 205 5.88 -39.56 -28.40
CA ARG A 205 6.70 -40.02 -27.27
C ARG A 205 8.17 -40.07 -27.67
N ASN A 206 9.02 -39.74 -26.71
CA ASN A 206 10.39 -40.27 -26.54
C ASN A 206 11.45 -39.89 -27.60
N LEU A 207 12.36 -38.99 -27.21
CA LEU A 207 13.73 -39.45 -27.00
C LEU A 207 14.24 -38.95 -25.64
N SER A 208 15.06 -39.76 -25.00
CA SER A 208 15.53 -39.57 -23.63
C SER A 208 17.04 -39.30 -23.62
N LEU A 209 17.51 -38.62 -22.57
CA LEU A 209 18.90 -38.55 -22.07
C LEU A 209 19.93 -37.69 -22.84
N VAL A 210 20.84 -37.17 -21.98
CA VAL A 210 22.22 -36.68 -22.20
C VAL A 210 22.41 -35.15 -22.25
N SER A 211 23.00 -34.63 -21.16
CA SER A 211 23.68 -33.34 -21.10
C SER A 211 24.99 -33.35 -21.91
N PRO A 212 25.43 -32.18 -22.41
CA PRO A 212 26.77 -31.75 -22.01
C PRO A 212 26.86 -30.25 -21.71
N GLY A 213 27.94 -29.85 -21.03
CA GLY A 213 28.27 -28.44 -20.78
C GLY A 213 29.45 -27.94 -21.62
N LYS A 214 29.70 -26.62 -21.53
CA LYS A 214 30.86 -25.86 -22.01
C LYS A 214 31.12 -25.82 -23.53
N ALA A 215 30.91 -24.65 -24.13
CA ALA A 215 31.77 -24.08 -25.19
C ALA A 215 31.63 -22.54 -25.21
N GLU A 216 32.61 -21.85 -25.80
CA GLU A 216 32.80 -20.40 -25.76
C GLU A 216 32.15 -19.62 -26.94
N LEU A 217 32.42 -18.31 -26.92
CA LEU A 217 32.05 -17.24 -27.86
C LEU A 217 32.09 -17.60 -29.35
N SER A 218 31.24 -16.93 -30.13
CA SER A 218 31.71 -16.23 -31.34
C SER A 218 30.94 -14.94 -31.60
N VAL A 219 31.63 -13.97 -32.20
CA VAL A 219 31.12 -12.63 -32.56
C VAL A 219 30.78 -12.61 -34.05
N SER A 220 29.75 -11.86 -34.45
CA SER A 220 29.65 -11.35 -35.82
C SER A 220 29.02 -9.95 -35.84
N ASN A 221 29.68 -9.03 -36.54
CA ASN A 221 29.24 -7.66 -36.76
C ASN A 221 28.69 -7.54 -38.19
N HIS A 222 27.63 -6.76 -38.39
CA HIS A 222 27.48 -5.98 -39.63
C HIS A 222 27.00 -4.57 -39.34
N ASN A 223 27.49 -3.63 -40.14
CA ASN A 223 27.44 -2.19 -39.94
C ASN A 223 26.77 -1.54 -41.17
N VAL A 224 25.95 -0.51 -40.95
CA VAL A 224 25.44 0.38 -42.01
C VAL A 224 25.57 1.81 -41.50
N GLY A 225 26.15 2.69 -42.32
CA GLY A 225 26.48 4.08 -41.96
C GLY A 225 25.25 5.00 -41.85
N SER A 226 25.35 6.30 -41.62
CA SER A 226 26.41 7.24 -41.22
C SER A 226 25.95 8.64 -41.65
N VAL A 227 25.89 9.61 -40.71
CA VAL A 227 26.00 11.09 -40.91
C VAL A 227 24.85 11.76 -41.69
N ILE A 228 24.37 13.01 -41.46
CA ILE A 228 24.71 14.19 -40.62
C ILE A 228 23.46 14.58 -39.74
N ASP A 229 23.39 15.61 -38.86
CA ASP A 229 24.32 16.70 -38.48
C ASP A 229 24.21 17.14 -36.99
N ALA A 230 25.33 17.67 -36.46
CA ALA A 230 25.56 18.56 -35.32
C ALA A 230 24.63 18.60 -34.06
N LYS A 231 25.18 18.14 -32.90
CA LYS A 231 25.75 19.00 -31.82
C LYS A 231 25.45 18.55 -30.37
N ARG A 232 26.30 17.67 -29.80
CA ARG A 232 26.49 17.60 -28.32
C ARG A 232 27.89 17.10 -27.93
N SER A 233 28.29 17.43 -26.70
CA SER A 233 29.62 17.32 -26.10
C SER A 233 30.18 15.89 -25.99
N SER A 234 31.47 15.75 -26.32
CA SER A 234 32.19 14.47 -26.45
C SER A 234 33.10 14.17 -25.25
N SER A 235 32.53 13.92 -24.06
CA SER A 235 33.34 13.58 -22.86
C SER A 235 32.81 12.42 -22.00
N ASP A 236 31.50 12.22 -21.91
CA ASP A 236 30.94 11.44 -20.77
C ASP A 236 30.83 9.92 -20.99
N SER A 237 31.04 9.43 -22.22
CA SER A 237 30.83 8.01 -22.59
C SER A 237 31.99 7.08 -22.17
N CYS A 238 33.22 7.59 -22.10
CA CYS A 238 34.39 6.81 -21.68
C CYS A 238 34.31 6.50 -20.17
N ASP A 239 34.05 7.55 -19.39
CA ASP A 239 33.87 7.55 -17.94
C ASP A 239 32.86 6.52 -17.42
N ALA A 240 31.73 6.33 -18.12
CA ALA A 240 30.69 5.40 -17.69
C ALA A 240 31.17 3.94 -17.73
N MET A 241 31.92 3.55 -18.76
CA MET A 241 32.48 2.20 -18.89
C MET A 241 33.65 1.97 -17.92
N GLU A 242 34.48 3.00 -17.70
CA GLU A 242 35.58 2.94 -16.73
C GLU A 242 35.06 2.71 -15.30
N ARG A 243 34.03 3.46 -14.89
CA ARG A 243 33.35 3.29 -13.59
C ARG A 243 32.69 1.92 -13.45
N ALA A 244 32.04 1.41 -14.50
CA ALA A 244 31.45 0.07 -14.49
C ALA A 244 32.51 -1.03 -14.30
N ARG A 245 33.65 -0.94 -14.99
CA ARG A 245 34.80 -1.86 -14.84
C ARG A 245 35.40 -1.79 -13.43
N ALA A 246 35.58 -0.58 -12.90
CA ALA A 246 36.09 -0.37 -11.55
C ALA A 246 35.16 -0.96 -10.47
N ALA A 247 33.83 -0.83 -10.65
CA ALA A 247 32.83 -1.40 -9.75
C ALA A 247 32.86 -2.94 -9.73
N ILE A 248 32.93 -3.59 -10.91
CA ILE A 248 33.05 -5.06 -11.03
C ILE A 248 34.33 -5.55 -10.34
N ALA A 249 35.48 -4.95 -10.66
CA ALA A 249 36.75 -5.31 -10.04
C ALA A 249 36.77 -5.08 -8.51
N SER A 250 35.98 -4.14 -8.00
CA SER A 250 35.80 -3.93 -6.56
C SER A 250 34.96 -5.04 -5.91
N ALA A 251 33.86 -5.45 -6.55
CA ALA A 251 33.00 -6.53 -6.09
C ALA A 251 33.73 -7.88 -6.06
N ASP A 252 34.58 -8.16 -7.04
CA ASP A 252 35.41 -9.38 -7.07
C ASP A 252 36.45 -9.39 -5.95
N ARG A 253 37.12 -8.26 -5.69
CA ARG A 253 38.06 -8.12 -4.55
C ARG A 253 37.37 -8.33 -3.20
N ALA A 254 36.19 -7.74 -3.00
CA ALA A 254 35.40 -7.94 -1.79
C ALA A 254 34.98 -9.42 -1.63
N SER A 255 34.55 -10.06 -2.72
CA SER A 255 34.17 -11.48 -2.74
C SER A 255 35.34 -12.41 -2.42
N ALA A 256 36.55 -12.11 -2.92
CA ALA A 256 37.76 -12.87 -2.61
C ALA A 256 38.21 -12.68 -1.15
N ALA A 257 38.12 -11.46 -0.62
CA ALA A 257 38.43 -11.17 0.78
C ALA A 257 37.47 -11.90 1.74
N ALA A 258 36.17 -11.91 1.44
CA ALA A 258 35.16 -12.62 2.24
C ALA A 258 35.41 -14.14 2.28
N ARG A 259 35.83 -14.77 1.17
CA ARG A 259 36.19 -16.20 1.13
C ARG A 259 37.41 -16.51 2.01
N ARG A 260 38.48 -15.70 1.92
CA ARG A 260 39.66 -15.87 2.79
C ARG A 260 39.35 -15.65 4.27
N ALA A 261 38.45 -14.72 4.60
CA ALA A 261 37.98 -14.55 5.98
C ALA A 261 37.22 -15.79 6.49
N ALA A 262 36.39 -16.41 5.66
CA ALA A 262 35.69 -17.65 6.00
C ALA A 262 36.65 -18.84 6.21
N GLU A 263 37.73 -18.93 5.43
CA GLU A 263 38.78 -19.94 5.62
C GLU A 263 39.48 -19.79 6.98
N LEU A 264 39.82 -18.56 7.39
CA LEU A 264 40.46 -18.29 8.69
C LEU A 264 39.57 -18.66 9.89
N VAL A 265 38.25 -18.46 9.79
CA VAL A 265 37.29 -18.90 10.82
C VAL A 265 37.28 -20.43 10.96
N ASN A 266 37.49 -21.16 9.86
CA ASN A 266 37.46 -22.63 9.87
C ASN A 266 38.77 -23.28 10.36
N VAL A 267 39.89 -22.56 10.32
CA VAL A 267 41.20 -23.05 10.82
C VAL A 267 41.31 -22.94 12.36
N ASN A 268 40.59 -22.02 12.99
CA ASN A 268 40.74 -21.74 14.43
C ASN A 268 39.87 -22.63 15.35
N SER A 269 39.32 -23.74 14.83
CA SER A 269 38.43 -24.68 15.55
C SER A 269 39.14 -25.94 16.08
N GLY A 270 40.48 -25.98 16.01
CA GLY A 270 41.31 -27.10 16.45
C GLY A 270 41.40 -27.27 17.98
N PHE A 271 40.33 -27.72 18.62
CA PHE A 271 40.40 -28.27 19.98
C PHE A 271 41.15 -29.62 19.98
N PRO A 272 42.04 -29.87 20.97
CA PRO A 272 42.80 -31.12 21.02
C PRO A 272 41.92 -32.30 21.39
N ARG A 273 42.07 -33.43 20.68
CA ARG A 273 41.43 -34.70 21.05
C ARG A 273 42.01 -35.19 22.38
N ILE A 274 41.13 -35.45 23.34
CA ILE A 274 41.47 -36.19 24.56
C ILE A 274 41.84 -37.63 24.16
N GLN A 275 42.94 -38.12 24.72
CA GLN A 275 43.53 -39.41 24.42
C GLN A 275 42.91 -40.47 25.33
N GLU A 276 42.34 -41.54 24.75
CA GLU A 276 41.97 -42.73 25.50
C GLU A 276 43.23 -43.54 25.85
N SER A 277 43.39 -43.91 27.12
CA SER A 277 44.34 -44.94 27.54
C SER A 277 43.97 -45.55 28.90
N SER A 278 43.61 -46.83 28.84
CA SER A 278 43.66 -47.87 29.90
C SER A 278 43.02 -47.60 31.27
#